data_AF-A0AA38MV36-F1
#
_entry.id   AF-A0AA38MV36-F1
#
_cell.length_a   1.000
_cell.length_b   1.000
_cell.length_c   1.000
_cell.angle_alpha   90.00
_cell.angle_beta   90.00
_cell.angle_gamma   90.00
#
_symmetry.space_group_name_H-M   'P 1'
#
loop_
_entity.id
_entity.type
_entity.pdbx_description
1 polymer ?
#
loop_
_entity_poly.entity_id
_entity_poly.type
_entity_poly.pdbx_seq_one_letter_code
_entity_poly.pdbx_strand_id
1 'polypeptide(L)'
;MASSSTSTDGTATPVPLQRSSDSVGSKQATLESLTNTLSKLETDFHALNVSNSSDMNDFQLQTETELTNAKKARQLHDDVVEYRNAHKDKIDEIKSRIRETYPNQVAQQLSPEIQDQIKAEVQACTKDEVKIQFEKLMPISLRQQLDEINGQLSTVKNAFSNSEARSSNSSIDIVDAVTRKDKLKPVLKPDGTKSSFWPLDLISLFAYDPETVKKLLKDYELPIDKAHDTNLNSFLGYIGIKQQVV
;
A
#
# COMPACT_ATOMS: atom_id res chain seq x y z
N MET A 1 19.78 26.89 21.88
CA MET A 1 18.35 27.21 21.72
C MET A 1 17.68 25.92 21.30
N ALA A 2 17.00 25.22 22.21
CA ALA A 2 15.56 25.38 22.53
C ALA A 2 14.71 24.96 21.31
N SER A 3 13.73 24.05 21.35
CA SER A 3 12.96 23.51 22.47
C SER A 3 11.92 22.49 21.94
N SER A 4 11.51 21.55 22.80
CA SER A 4 10.11 21.09 23.06
C SER A 4 9.28 20.46 21.92
N SER A 5 8.34 19.53 22.12
CA SER A 5 7.84 18.73 23.25
C SER A 5 6.74 17.79 22.71
N THR A 6 6.64 16.61 23.28
CA THR A 6 5.67 15.53 23.02
C THR A 6 4.35 15.69 23.79
N SER A 7 3.23 15.22 23.22
CA SER A 7 1.95 15.01 23.92
C SER A 7 1.52 13.54 23.89
N THR A 8 0.89 13.14 24.98
CA THR A 8 0.70 11.78 25.53
C THR A 8 -0.72 11.23 25.33
N ASP A 9 -0.78 9.92 25.10
CA ASP A 9 -1.95 9.03 25.14
C ASP A 9 -2.13 8.44 26.56
N GLY A 10 -3.34 8.01 26.91
CA GLY A 10 -3.72 7.60 28.26
C GLY A 10 -4.45 6.26 28.31
N THR A 11 -3.95 5.32 29.12
CA THR A 11 -4.72 4.19 29.66
C THR A 11 -4.06 3.62 30.94
N ALA A 12 -4.93 3.04 31.80
CA ALA A 12 -4.69 2.06 32.88
C ALA A 12 -4.87 2.51 34.35
N THR A 13 -5.95 1.98 34.96
CA THR A 13 -6.01 1.09 36.15
C THR A 13 -5.54 1.61 37.54
N PRO A 14 -6.22 1.21 38.66
CA PRO A 14 -6.29 1.98 39.91
C PRO A 14 -5.29 1.55 41.00
N VAL A 15 -5.02 2.45 41.95
CA VAL A 15 -4.17 2.24 43.15
C VAL A 15 -4.74 3.09 44.33
N PRO A 16 -4.30 2.96 45.61
CA PRO A 16 -5.15 2.69 46.76
C PRO A 16 -5.38 3.89 47.70
N LEU A 17 -6.40 3.78 48.54
CA LEU A 17 -6.70 4.69 49.64
C LEU A 17 -5.57 4.71 50.68
N GLN A 18 -4.83 5.82 50.74
CA GLN A 18 -3.98 6.18 51.87
C GLN A 18 -4.60 7.31 52.68
N ARG A 19 -4.80 6.98 53.96
CA ARG A 19 -5.32 7.78 55.06
C ARG A 19 -4.28 8.84 55.45
N SER A 20 -4.55 10.11 55.20
CA SER A 20 -3.80 11.24 55.78
C SER A 20 -4.64 11.93 56.86
N SER A 21 -4.06 11.90 58.05
CA SER A 21 -4.46 12.59 59.26
C SER A 21 -4.17 14.08 59.13
N ASP A 22 -5.20 14.91 58.96
CA ASP A 22 -5.20 16.35 59.28
C ASP A 22 -6.66 16.82 59.43
N SER A 23 -7.28 16.46 60.56
CA SER A 23 -8.73 16.60 60.79
C SER A 23 -9.07 17.18 62.18
N VAL A 24 -8.24 18.08 62.70
CA VAL A 24 -8.54 18.75 63.99
C VAL A 24 -8.64 20.28 63.85
N GLY A 25 -7.81 20.94 63.03
CA GLY A 25 -7.87 22.42 62.84
C GLY A 25 -9.00 22.92 61.93
N SER A 26 -9.36 22.17 60.88
CA SER A 26 -10.42 22.55 59.93
C SER A 26 -11.83 22.42 60.52
N LYS A 27 -12.05 21.47 61.45
CA LYS A 27 -13.35 21.26 62.09
C LYS A 27 -13.74 22.41 63.02
N GLN A 28 -12.76 23.03 63.68
CA GLN A 28 -12.98 24.14 64.61
C GLN A 28 -13.37 25.42 63.86
N ALA A 29 -12.70 25.71 62.73
CA ALA A 29 -13.06 26.80 61.84
C ALA A 29 -14.44 26.62 61.17
N THR A 30 -14.82 25.39 60.80
CA THR A 30 -16.18 25.13 60.29
C THR A 30 -17.25 25.22 61.36
N LEU A 31 -16.93 24.85 62.61
CA LEU A 31 -17.86 25.00 63.73
C LEU A 31 -18.06 26.47 64.10
N GLU A 32 -16.99 27.28 64.11
CA GLU A 32 -17.10 28.73 64.32
C GLU A 32 -17.89 29.43 63.19
N SER A 33 -17.70 29.01 61.94
CA SER A 33 -18.53 29.46 60.82
C SER A 33 -19.99 29.07 61.01
N LEU A 34 -20.26 27.83 61.46
CA LEU A 34 -21.62 27.35 61.68
C LEU A 34 -22.30 28.05 62.86
N THR A 35 -21.58 28.29 63.96
CA THR A 35 -22.11 29.06 65.10
C THR A 35 -22.37 30.51 64.71
N ASN A 36 -21.50 31.13 63.92
CA ASN A 36 -21.73 32.49 63.43
C ASN A 36 -22.95 32.55 62.50
N THR A 37 -23.16 31.54 61.64
CA THR A 37 -24.39 31.46 60.84
C THR A 37 -25.63 31.15 61.69
N LEU A 38 -25.51 30.34 62.74
CA LEU A 38 -26.62 30.03 63.65
C LEU A 38 -27.01 31.23 64.50
N SER A 39 -26.05 31.96 65.08
CA SER A 39 -26.32 33.19 65.81
C SER A 39 -26.89 34.27 64.90
N LYS A 40 -26.41 34.35 63.64
CA LYS A 40 -27.01 35.26 62.65
C LYS A 40 -28.44 34.85 62.29
N LEU A 41 -28.70 33.55 62.11
CA LEU A 41 -30.03 33.02 61.87
C LEU A 41 -30.95 33.23 63.08
N GLU A 42 -30.42 33.13 64.30
CA GLU A 42 -31.15 33.35 65.55
C GLU A 42 -31.47 34.85 65.74
N THR A 43 -30.56 35.76 65.40
CA THR A 43 -30.86 37.19 65.33
C THR A 43 -31.86 37.52 64.21
N ASP A 44 -31.77 36.86 63.06
CA ASP A 44 -32.73 37.05 61.96
C ASP A 44 -34.10 36.47 62.34
N PHE A 45 -34.15 35.36 63.08
CA PHE A 45 -35.38 34.77 63.60
C PHE A 45 -35.99 35.62 64.72
N HIS A 46 -35.17 36.20 65.59
CA HIS A 46 -35.64 37.18 66.58
C HIS A 46 -36.11 38.48 65.91
N ALA A 47 -35.42 38.96 64.87
CA ALA A 47 -35.87 40.11 64.09
C ALA A 47 -37.20 39.83 63.39
N LEU A 48 -37.37 38.65 62.79
CA LEU A 48 -38.64 38.21 62.20
C LEU A 48 -39.75 38.02 63.25
N ASN A 49 -39.43 37.49 64.43
CA ASN A 49 -40.42 37.28 65.50
C ASN A 49 -40.83 38.60 66.18
N VAL A 50 -39.94 39.60 66.24
CA VAL A 50 -40.25 40.96 66.71
C VAL A 50 -41.04 41.74 65.64
N SER A 51 -40.75 41.55 64.36
CA SER A 51 -41.56 42.09 63.26
C SER A 51 -42.95 41.41 63.16
N ASN A 52 -43.08 40.13 63.52
CA ASN A 52 -44.39 39.44 63.53
C ASN A 52 -45.24 39.71 64.78
N SER A 53 -44.65 40.14 65.90
CA SER A 53 -45.38 40.35 67.16
C SER A 53 -45.92 41.77 67.35
N SER A 54 -45.62 42.69 66.41
CA SER A 54 -46.08 44.09 66.43
C SER A 54 -47.17 44.41 65.39
N ASP A 55 -47.85 43.39 64.86
CA ASP A 55 -48.83 43.54 63.76
C ASP A 55 -50.24 43.01 64.12
N MET A 56 -50.65 43.21 65.37
CA MET A 56 -52.01 42.88 65.86
C MET A 56 -53.06 43.94 65.51
N ASN A 57 -52.88 44.68 64.40
CA ASN A 57 -53.87 45.64 63.89
C ASN A 57 -54.16 45.54 62.38
N ASP A 58 -53.58 44.57 61.65
CA ASP A 58 -53.64 44.56 60.18
C ASP A 58 -54.37 43.34 59.55
N PHE A 59 -55.26 42.71 60.31
CA PHE A 59 -56.04 41.55 59.81
C PHE A 59 -57.02 41.90 58.67
N GLN A 60 -57.21 43.18 58.37
CA GLN A 60 -58.16 43.63 57.35
C GLN A 60 -57.52 44.10 56.04
N LEU A 61 -56.20 44.34 55.99
CA LEU A 61 -55.46 44.73 54.77
C LEU A 61 -54.58 43.59 54.18
N GLN A 62 -54.15 42.62 55.00
CA GLN A 62 -53.31 41.51 54.53
C GLN A 62 -54.00 40.62 53.48
N THR A 63 -55.33 40.48 53.54
CA THR A 63 -56.07 39.69 52.56
C THR A 63 -55.97 40.27 51.15
N GLU A 64 -55.82 41.57 50.98
CA GLU A 64 -55.77 42.21 49.65
C GLU A 64 -54.36 42.13 49.05
N THR A 65 -53.31 42.28 49.87
CA THR A 65 -51.90 42.09 49.48
C THR A 65 -51.53 40.62 49.24
N GLU A 66 -52.04 39.69 50.04
CA GLU A 66 -51.84 38.26 49.80
C GLU A 66 -52.61 37.77 48.57
N LEU A 67 -53.83 38.27 48.36
CA LEU A 67 -54.63 37.92 47.18
C LEU A 67 -54.06 38.51 45.89
N THR A 68 -53.42 39.69 45.94
CA THR A 68 -52.70 40.27 44.79
C THR A 68 -51.39 39.54 44.51
N ASN A 69 -50.64 39.13 45.54
CA ASN A 69 -49.44 38.30 45.37
C ASN A 69 -49.77 36.89 44.86
N ALA A 70 -50.84 36.27 45.36
CA ALA A 70 -51.33 34.98 44.88
C ALA A 70 -51.81 35.08 43.42
N LYS A 71 -52.44 36.19 43.02
CA LYS A 71 -52.80 36.46 41.61
C LYS A 71 -51.57 36.62 40.73
N LYS A 72 -50.54 37.36 41.16
CA LYS A 72 -49.27 37.49 40.42
C LYS A 72 -48.52 36.16 40.32
N ALA A 73 -48.51 35.35 41.37
CA ALA A 73 -47.89 34.03 41.35
C ALA A 73 -48.62 33.07 40.39
N ARG A 74 -49.96 33.15 40.31
CA ARG A 74 -50.74 32.42 39.30
C ARG A 74 -50.47 32.92 37.89
N GLN A 75 -50.42 34.24 37.66
CA GLN A 75 -50.04 34.81 36.37
C GLN A 75 -48.65 34.37 35.92
N LEU A 76 -47.64 34.43 36.80
CA LEU A 76 -46.30 33.93 36.51
C LEU A 76 -46.28 32.44 36.20
N HIS A 77 -47.07 31.64 36.91
CA HIS A 77 -47.19 30.21 36.63
C HIS A 77 -47.83 29.97 35.26
N ASP A 78 -48.90 30.71 34.93
CA ASP A 78 -49.58 30.62 33.64
C ASP A 78 -48.65 31.08 32.51
N ASP A 79 -47.91 32.18 32.68
CA ASP A 79 -46.90 32.68 31.75
C ASP A 79 -45.76 31.66 31.55
N VAL A 80 -45.31 31.00 32.62
CA VAL A 80 -44.27 29.96 32.55
C VAL A 80 -44.79 28.71 31.85
N VAL A 81 -46.05 28.32 32.08
CA VAL A 81 -46.69 27.18 31.40
C VAL A 81 -46.87 27.50 29.91
N GLU A 82 -47.33 28.70 29.58
CA GLU A 82 -47.51 29.15 28.20
C GLU A 82 -46.16 29.23 27.47
N TYR A 83 -45.13 29.80 28.10
CA TYR A 83 -43.78 29.83 27.57
C TYR A 83 -43.20 28.43 27.39
N ARG A 84 -43.38 27.54 28.36
CA ARG A 84 -42.91 26.15 28.28
C ARG A 84 -43.61 25.39 27.15
N ASN A 85 -44.90 25.59 26.97
CA ASN A 85 -45.66 24.97 25.89
C ASN A 85 -45.24 25.54 24.53
N ALA A 86 -45.10 26.87 24.40
CA ALA A 86 -44.64 27.52 23.18
C ALA A 86 -43.21 27.11 22.75
N HIS A 87 -42.37 26.76 23.71
CA HIS A 87 -41.00 26.30 23.45
C HIS A 87 -40.85 24.78 23.36
N LYS A 88 -41.85 24.01 23.82
CA LYS A 88 -41.85 22.55 23.73
C LYS A 88 -41.75 22.10 22.28
N ASP A 89 -42.54 22.71 21.40
CA ASP A 89 -42.57 22.38 19.98
C ASP A 89 -41.21 22.64 19.31
N LYS A 90 -40.57 23.77 19.64
CA LYS A 90 -39.21 24.10 19.16
C LYS A 90 -38.17 23.12 19.67
N ILE A 91 -38.27 22.70 20.93
CA ILE A 91 -37.35 21.72 21.53
C ILE A 91 -37.54 20.34 20.88
N ASP A 92 -38.79 19.94 20.63
CA ASP A 92 -39.09 18.66 20.01
C ASP A 92 -38.71 18.64 18.52
N GLU A 93 -38.84 19.78 17.82
CA GLU A 93 -38.29 19.99 16.46
C GLU A 93 -36.76 19.87 16.45
N ILE A 94 -36.06 20.55 17.36
CA ILE A 94 -34.60 20.47 17.49
C ILE A 94 -34.17 19.03 17.78
N LYS A 95 -34.86 18.33 18.69
CA LYS A 95 -34.57 16.92 19.00
C LYS A 95 -34.78 16.00 17.81
N SER A 96 -35.87 16.19 17.06
CA SER A 96 -36.12 15.42 15.82
C SER A 96 -35.01 15.70 14.81
N ARG A 97 -34.60 16.95 14.63
CA ARG A 97 -33.51 17.32 13.71
C ARG A 97 -32.19 16.67 14.09
N ILE A 98 -31.84 16.70 15.38
CA ILE A 98 -30.65 16.04 15.95
C ILE A 98 -30.70 14.52 15.77
N ARG A 99 -31.87 13.92 15.97
CA ARG A 99 -31.99 12.45 15.99
C ARG A 99 -32.15 11.84 14.59
N GLU A 100 -32.77 12.54 13.65
CA GLU A 100 -33.12 12.00 12.34
C GLU A 100 -32.37 12.68 11.19
N THR A 101 -32.21 14.01 11.22
CA THR A 101 -31.66 14.73 10.07
C THR A 101 -30.13 14.70 10.06
N TYR A 102 -29.50 14.99 11.20
CA TYR A 102 -28.03 15.07 11.26
C TYR A 102 -27.31 13.74 11.03
N PRO A 103 -27.73 12.59 11.62
CA PRO A 103 -27.04 11.33 11.38
C PRO A 103 -27.12 10.91 9.92
N ASN A 104 -28.26 11.16 9.28
CA ASN A 104 -28.45 10.87 7.86
C ASN A 104 -27.62 11.80 6.97
N GLN A 105 -27.53 13.10 7.29
CA GLN A 105 -26.66 14.03 6.57
C GLN A 105 -25.18 13.67 6.72
N VAL A 106 -24.75 13.31 7.93
CA VAL A 106 -23.37 12.88 8.21
C VAL A 106 -23.07 11.58 7.46
N ALA A 107 -23.96 10.59 7.50
CA ALA A 107 -23.79 9.35 6.73
C ALA A 107 -23.77 9.63 5.22
N GLN A 108 -24.65 10.48 4.71
CA GLN A 108 -24.74 10.79 3.28
C GLN A 108 -23.51 11.56 2.77
N GLN A 109 -22.87 12.37 3.62
CA GLN A 109 -21.63 13.08 3.29
C GLN A 109 -20.38 12.21 3.45
N LEU A 110 -20.29 11.44 4.54
CA LEU A 110 -19.08 10.64 4.84
C LEU A 110 -19.06 9.28 4.14
N SER A 111 -20.21 8.66 3.84
CA SER A 111 -20.24 7.37 3.12
C SER A 111 -19.45 7.36 1.81
N PRO A 112 -19.61 8.33 0.89
CA PRO A 112 -18.82 8.33 -0.35
C PRO A 112 -17.33 8.50 -0.09
N GLU A 113 -16.95 9.37 0.84
CA GLU A 113 -15.53 9.62 1.19
C GLU A 113 -14.89 8.38 1.81
N ILE A 114 -15.57 7.73 2.75
CA ILE A 114 -15.14 6.46 3.36
C ILE A 114 -15.07 5.37 2.28
N GLN A 115 -16.03 5.30 1.36
CA GLN A 115 -16.03 4.32 0.28
C GLN A 115 -14.85 4.52 -0.67
N ASP A 116 -14.53 5.76 -1.03
CA ASP A 116 -13.38 6.09 -1.86
C ASP A 116 -12.07 5.77 -1.14
N GLN A 117 -11.98 6.04 0.16
CA GLN A 117 -10.81 5.71 0.97
C GLN A 117 -10.62 4.19 1.08
N ILE A 118 -11.69 3.43 1.32
CA ILE A 118 -11.65 1.95 1.32
C ILE A 118 -11.19 1.45 -0.05
N LYS A 119 -11.73 2.01 -1.14
CA LYS A 119 -11.35 1.60 -2.49
C LYS A 119 -9.87 1.87 -2.78
N ALA A 120 -9.35 3.02 -2.37
CA ALA A 120 -7.94 3.37 -2.51
C ALA A 120 -7.05 2.41 -1.71
N GLU A 121 -7.43 2.11 -0.47
CA GLU A 121 -6.70 1.19 0.40
C GLU A 121 -6.71 -0.24 -0.16
N VAL A 122 -7.87 -0.73 -0.62
CA VAL A 122 -8.00 -2.04 -1.26
C VAL A 122 -7.15 -2.11 -2.53
N GLN A 123 -7.10 -1.06 -3.34
CA GLN A 123 -6.23 -1.02 -4.52
C GLN A 123 -4.75 -1.09 -4.15
N ALA A 124 -4.32 -0.37 -3.11
CA ALA A 124 -2.94 -0.40 -2.61
C ALA A 124 -2.58 -1.81 -2.11
N CYS A 125 -3.38 -2.37 -1.20
CA CYS A 125 -3.19 -3.72 -0.67
C CYS A 125 -3.19 -4.79 -1.77
N THR A 126 -4.11 -4.70 -2.73
CA THR A 126 -4.18 -5.66 -3.85
C THR A 126 -2.93 -5.54 -4.72
N LYS A 127 -2.43 -4.34 -4.99
CA LYS A 127 -1.22 -4.13 -5.79
C LYS A 127 0.01 -4.76 -5.12
N ASP A 128 0.14 -4.57 -3.81
CA ASP A 128 1.26 -5.11 -3.04
C ASP A 128 1.18 -6.65 -2.94
N GLU A 129 0.00 -7.19 -2.65
CA GLU A 129 -0.22 -8.64 -2.61
C GLU A 129 0.01 -9.29 -3.97
N VAL A 130 -0.52 -8.69 -5.06
CA VAL A 130 -0.26 -9.17 -6.42
C VAL A 130 1.22 -9.14 -6.72
N LYS A 131 1.97 -8.11 -6.32
CA LYS A 131 3.42 -8.04 -6.54
C LYS A 131 4.14 -9.19 -5.84
N ILE A 132 3.83 -9.44 -4.56
CA ILE A 132 4.42 -10.54 -3.77
C ILE A 132 4.09 -11.91 -4.40
N GLN A 133 2.82 -12.13 -4.75
CA GLN A 133 2.39 -13.38 -5.37
C GLN A 133 3.02 -13.56 -6.75
N PHE A 134 3.13 -12.48 -7.54
CA PHE A 134 3.70 -12.53 -8.88
C PHE A 134 5.18 -12.87 -8.86
N GLU A 135 5.96 -12.31 -7.92
CA GLU A 135 7.37 -12.67 -7.73
C GLU A 135 7.53 -14.15 -7.32
N LYS A 136 6.59 -14.69 -6.53
CA LYS A 136 6.58 -16.11 -6.14
C LYS A 136 6.18 -17.05 -7.28
N LEU A 137 5.17 -16.67 -8.06
CA LEU A 137 4.63 -17.49 -9.16
C LEU A 137 5.48 -17.41 -10.42
N MET A 138 6.13 -16.27 -10.67
CA MET A 138 7.03 -16.05 -11.80
C MET A 138 8.38 -15.52 -11.34
N PRO A 139 9.29 -16.43 -10.93
CA PRO A 139 10.63 -16.07 -10.46
C PRO A 139 11.49 -15.36 -11.52
N ILE A 140 11.19 -15.62 -12.80
CA ILE A 140 11.89 -15.03 -13.94
C ILE A 140 10.98 -13.98 -14.56
N SER A 141 11.49 -12.76 -14.68
CA SER A 141 10.72 -11.68 -15.29
C SER A 141 10.37 -12.00 -16.75
N LEU A 142 9.22 -11.52 -17.23
CA LEU A 142 8.82 -11.69 -18.63
C LEU A 142 9.87 -11.16 -19.61
N ARG A 143 10.63 -10.13 -19.21
CA ARG A 143 11.74 -9.58 -20.01
C ARG A 143 12.88 -10.60 -20.15
N GLN A 144 13.29 -11.22 -19.05
CA GLN A 144 14.32 -12.27 -19.09
C GLN A 144 13.85 -13.48 -19.90
N GLN A 145 12.59 -13.89 -19.78
CA GLN A 145 12.03 -14.96 -20.61
C GLN A 145 12.05 -14.59 -22.09
N LEU A 146 11.70 -13.34 -22.42
CA LEU A 146 11.74 -12.84 -23.80
C LEU A 146 13.18 -12.84 -24.35
N ASP A 147 14.15 -12.40 -23.55
CA ASP A 147 15.57 -12.38 -23.95
C ASP A 147 16.10 -13.81 -24.16
N GLU A 148 15.73 -14.75 -23.29
CA GLU A 148 16.07 -16.17 -23.45
C GLU A 148 15.46 -16.76 -24.72
N ILE A 149 14.17 -16.53 -24.97
CA ILE A 149 13.47 -17.01 -26.17
C ILE A 149 14.08 -16.40 -27.43
N ASN A 150 14.41 -15.10 -27.42
CA ASN A 150 15.08 -14.46 -28.56
C ASN A 150 16.47 -15.05 -28.81
N GLY A 151 17.22 -15.37 -27.75
CA GLY A 151 18.48 -16.09 -27.83
C GLY A 151 18.32 -17.47 -28.45
N GLN A 152 17.35 -18.26 -27.97
CA GLN A 152 17.03 -19.57 -28.53
C GLN A 152 16.60 -19.48 -30.01
N LEU A 153 15.78 -18.49 -30.37
CA LEU A 153 15.34 -18.27 -31.74
C LEU A 153 16.51 -17.94 -32.67
N SER A 154 17.46 -17.14 -32.21
CA SER A 154 18.72 -16.87 -32.95
C SER A 154 19.50 -18.16 -33.19
N THR A 155 19.66 -18.99 -32.16
CA THR A 155 20.34 -20.29 -32.26
C THR A 155 19.65 -21.22 -33.27
N VAL A 156 18.32 -21.33 -33.22
CA VAL A 156 17.54 -22.16 -34.14
C VAL A 156 17.63 -21.63 -35.57
N LYS A 157 17.57 -20.31 -35.76
CA LYS A 157 17.71 -19.68 -37.07
C LYS A 157 19.10 -19.96 -37.67
N ASN A 158 20.15 -19.84 -36.87
CA ASN A 158 21.52 -20.16 -37.29
C ASN A 158 21.64 -21.65 -37.63
N ALA A 159 21.08 -22.55 -36.81
CA ALA A 159 21.06 -23.98 -37.09
C ALA A 159 20.31 -24.33 -38.38
N PHE A 160 19.19 -23.65 -38.65
CA PHE A 160 18.43 -23.79 -39.89
C PHE A 160 19.25 -23.35 -41.11
N SER A 161 19.82 -22.14 -41.07
CA SER A 161 20.70 -21.65 -42.15
C SER A 161 21.91 -22.56 -42.35
N ASN A 162 22.48 -23.10 -41.28
CA ASN A 162 23.58 -24.07 -41.36
C ASN A 162 23.13 -25.40 -41.99
N SER A 163 21.92 -25.87 -41.67
CA SER A 163 21.34 -27.07 -42.29
C SER A 163 21.12 -26.86 -43.79
N GLU A 164 20.61 -25.70 -44.19
CA GLU A 164 20.43 -25.33 -45.60
C GLU A 164 21.78 -25.24 -46.33
N ALA A 165 22.78 -24.60 -45.72
CA ALA A 165 24.13 -24.51 -46.26
C ALA A 165 24.75 -25.92 -46.44
N ARG A 166 24.65 -26.78 -45.42
CA ARG A 166 25.12 -28.16 -45.47
C ARG A 166 24.40 -28.99 -46.53
N SER A 167 23.08 -28.83 -46.65
CA SER A 167 22.30 -29.52 -47.68
C SER A 167 22.76 -29.11 -49.08
N SER A 168 22.96 -27.81 -49.31
CA SER A 168 23.48 -27.29 -50.58
C SER A 168 24.92 -27.74 -50.85
N ASN A 169 25.77 -27.83 -49.83
CA ASN A 169 27.14 -28.30 -49.99
C ASN A 169 27.18 -29.82 -50.22
N SER A 170 26.22 -30.57 -49.67
CA SER A 170 26.16 -32.03 -49.82
C SER A 170 25.89 -32.51 -51.25
N SER A 171 25.33 -31.66 -52.11
CA SER A 171 25.15 -31.97 -53.53
C SER A 171 26.40 -31.71 -54.37
N ILE A 172 27.47 -31.18 -53.77
CA ILE A 172 28.74 -30.95 -54.45
C ILE A 172 29.56 -32.24 -54.41
N ASP A 173 29.87 -32.75 -55.59
CA ASP A 173 30.82 -33.85 -55.79
C ASP A 173 32.25 -33.30 -55.83
N ILE A 174 33.19 -33.85 -55.05
CA ILE A 174 34.57 -33.37 -54.96
C ILE A 174 35.26 -33.45 -56.32
N VAL A 175 35.01 -34.50 -57.10
CA VAL A 175 35.67 -34.74 -58.39
C VAL A 175 35.24 -33.68 -59.41
N ASP A 176 33.93 -33.41 -59.46
CA ASP A 176 33.39 -32.43 -60.39
C ASP A 176 33.61 -30.98 -59.93
N ALA A 177 33.65 -30.73 -58.62
CA ALA A 177 33.78 -29.39 -58.07
C ALA A 177 35.12 -28.72 -58.41
N VAL A 178 36.19 -29.50 -58.54
CA VAL A 178 37.50 -29.02 -59.00
C VAL A 178 37.40 -28.48 -60.44
N THR A 179 36.52 -29.07 -61.26
CA THR A 179 36.33 -28.68 -62.66
C THR A 179 35.31 -27.55 -62.81
N ARG A 180 34.24 -27.57 -62.01
CA ARG A 180 33.12 -26.61 -62.09
C ARG A 180 33.29 -25.35 -61.25
N LYS A 181 34.27 -25.31 -60.32
CA LYS A 181 34.48 -24.20 -59.38
C LYS A 181 33.22 -23.85 -58.60
N ASP A 182 32.54 -24.89 -58.11
CA ASP A 182 31.31 -24.74 -57.34
C ASP A 182 31.62 -24.06 -56.00
N LYS A 183 30.92 -22.96 -55.71
CA LYS A 183 31.12 -22.14 -54.51
C LYS A 183 30.50 -22.79 -53.29
N LEU A 184 31.23 -22.80 -52.18
CA LEU A 184 30.73 -23.34 -50.91
C LEU A 184 29.80 -22.33 -50.21
N LYS A 185 28.62 -22.79 -49.80
CA LYS A 185 27.75 -21.98 -48.94
C LYS A 185 28.34 -21.94 -47.52
N PRO A 186 28.49 -20.74 -46.93
CA PRO A 186 29.11 -20.57 -45.63
C PRO A 186 28.24 -21.15 -44.51
N VAL A 187 28.86 -21.96 -43.65
CA VAL A 187 28.27 -22.43 -42.40
C VAL A 187 28.66 -21.44 -41.30
N LEU A 188 27.69 -20.94 -40.57
CA LEU A 188 27.87 -20.02 -39.46
C LEU A 188 28.36 -20.76 -38.22
N LYS A 189 29.19 -20.09 -37.43
CA LYS A 189 29.66 -20.57 -36.12
C LYS A 189 28.51 -20.53 -35.09
N PRO A 190 28.69 -21.11 -33.89
CA PRO A 190 27.71 -21.00 -32.80
C PRO A 190 27.39 -19.54 -32.41
N ASP A 191 28.37 -18.64 -32.58
CA ASP A 191 28.23 -17.19 -32.39
C ASP A 191 27.39 -16.49 -33.49
N GLY A 192 26.94 -17.22 -34.52
CA GLY A 192 26.18 -16.69 -35.66
C GLY A 192 27.02 -15.96 -36.71
N THR A 193 28.34 -15.88 -36.52
CA THR A 193 29.26 -15.21 -37.45
C THR A 193 29.94 -16.22 -38.37
N LYS A 194 30.51 -15.72 -39.47
CA LYS A 194 31.31 -16.52 -40.40
C LYS A 194 32.77 -16.57 -39.92
N SER A 195 33.42 -17.72 -40.02
CA SER A 195 34.88 -17.80 -39.78
C SER A 195 35.65 -16.97 -40.81
N SER A 196 36.68 -16.26 -40.34
CA SER A 196 37.60 -15.51 -41.19
C SER A 196 38.39 -16.41 -42.15
N PHE A 197 38.53 -17.69 -41.82
CA PHE A 197 39.26 -18.69 -42.61
C PHE A 197 38.36 -19.52 -43.52
N TRP A 198 37.09 -19.14 -43.67
CA TRP A 198 36.14 -19.90 -44.51
C TRP A 198 36.59 -19.91 -45.99
N PRO A 199 36.77 -21.10 -46.61
CA PRO A 199 37.17 -21.22 -48.00
C PRO A 199 36.06 -20.78 -48.95
N LEU A 200 36.41 -20.13 -50.06
CA LEU A 200 35.45 -19.78 -51.11
C LEU A 200 34.92 -21.05 -51.81
N ASP A 201 35.84 -21.92 -52.21
CA ASP A 201 35.58 -23.12 -53.01
C ASP A 201 36.41 -24.31 -52.45
N LEU A 202 36.07 -25.54 -52.86
CA LEU A 202 36.82 -26.73 -52.42
C LEU A 202 38.31 -26.69 -52.81
N ILE A 203 38.64 -26.12 -53.97
CA ILE A 203 40.03 -25.95 -54.41
C ILE A 203 40.81 -25.10 -53.41
N SER A 204 40.19 -24.04 -52.88
CA SER A 204 40.82 -23.19 -51.85
C SER A 204 41.01 -23.95 -50.55
N LEU A 205 40.03 -24.79 -50.16
CA LEU A 205 40.14 -25.63 -48.97
C LEU A 205 41.29 -26.64 -49.07
N PHE A 206 41.45 -27.29 -50.23
CA PHE A 206 42.55 -28.24 -50.47
C PHE A 206 43.93 -27.57 -50.55
N ALA A 207 43.98 -26.27 -50.84
CA ALA A 207 45.22 -25.50 -50.86
C ALA A 207 45.62 -24.97 -49.47
N TYR A 208 44.85 -25.23 -48.40
CA TYR A 208 45.16 -24.74 -47.07
C TYR A 208 46.31 -25.49 -46.42
N ASP A 209 47.23 -24.74 -45.83
CA ASP A 209 48.28 -25.30 -44.98
C ASP A 209 47.69 -26.00 -43.74
N PRO A 210 48.39 -27.00 -43.17
CA PRO A 210 47.94 -27.71 -41.98
C PRO A 210 47.58 -26.81 -40.80
N GLU A 211 48.29 -25.70 -40.62
CA GLU A 211 48.03 -24.74 -39.55
C GLU A 211 46.76 -23.91 -39.79
N THR A 212 46.44 -23.59 -41.05
CA THR A 212 45.21 -22.88 -41.42
C THR A 212 43.99 -23.78 -41.23
N VAL A 213 44.10 -25.06 -41.59
CA VAL A 213 43.04 -26.05 -41.33
C VAL A 213 42.80 -26.22 -39.84
N LYS A 214 43.85 -26.34 -39.01
CA LYS A 214 43.68 -26.41 -37.54
C LYS A 214 42.97 -25.18 -36.96
N LYS A 215 43.30 -23.97 -37.45
CA LYS A 215 42.59 -22.73 -37.05
C LYS A 215 41.13 -22.77 -37.45
N LEU A 216 40.82 -23.24 -38.65
CA LEU A 216 39.46 -23.41 -39.14
C LEU A 216 38.68 -24.42 -38.27
N LEU A 217 39.24 -25.58 -37.95
CA LEU A 217 38.59 -26.55 -37.07
C LEU A 217 38.35 -25.98 -35.67
N LYS A 218 39.31 -25.21 -35.14
CA LYS A 218 39.18 -24.54 -33.84
C LYS A 218 38.02 -23.53 -33.83
N ASP A 219 37.86 -22.75 -34.89
CA ASP A 219 36.77 -21.78 -35.04
C ASP A 219 35.38 -22.43 -35.01
N TYR A 220 35.28 -23.70 -35.44
CA TYR A 220 34.05 -24.49 -35.43
C TYR A 220 33.99 -25.53 -34.30
N GLU A 221 34.92 -25.46 -33.33
CA GLU A 221 35.01 -26.36 -32.18
C GLU A 221 35.08 -27.84 -32.55
N LEU A 222 35.71 -28.16 -33.68
CA LEU A 222 35.88 -29.52 -34.18
C LEU A 222 37.13 -30.19 -33.60
N PRO A 223 37.13 -31.53 -33.43
CA PRO A 223 38.31 -32.28 -32.97
C PRO A 223 39.50 -32.12 -33.92
N ILE A 224 40.67 -31.79 -33.38
CA ILE A 224 41.91 -31.62 -34.15
C ILE A 224 42.79 -32.87 -33.99
N ASP A 225 43.14 -33.50 -35.11
CA ASP A 225 44.08 -34.62 -35.22
C ASP A 225 45.47 -34.14 -35.70
N LYS A 226 46.48 -35.00 -35.58
CA LYS A 226 47.84 -34.80 -36.08
C LYS A 226 47.92 -34.90 -37.60
N ALA A 227 47.11 -35.78 -38.20
CA ALA A 227 47.07 -35.97 -39.65
C ALA A 227 46.25 -34.86 -40.33
N HIS A 228 46.83 -34.24 -41.36
CA HIS A 228 46.18 -33.16 -42.10
C HIS A 228 44.90 -33.63 -42.80
N ASP A 229 44.96 -34.77 -43.48
CA ASP A 229 43.83 -35.32 -44.24
C ASP A 229 42.66 -35.69 -43.33
N THR A 230 42.93 -36.19 -42.12
CA THR A 230 41.89 -36.45 -41.11
C THR A 230 41.19 -35.17 -40.68
N ASN A 231 41.93 -34.07 -40.50
CA ASN A 231 41.34 -32.77 -40.18
C ASN A 231 40.49 -32.23 -41.33
N LEU A 232 40.97 -32.38 -42.57
CA LEU A 232 40.26 -31.92 -43.76
C LEU A 232 38.98 -32.74 -43.98
N ASN A 233 39.05 -34.06 -43.82
CA ASN A 233 37.89 -34.95 -43.85
C ASN A 233 36.88 -34.65 -42.73
N SER A 234 37.34 -34.31 -41.53
CA SER A 234 36.46 -33.89 -40.43
C SER A 234 35.70 -32.60 -40.77
N PHE A 235 36.38 -31.64 -41.40
CA PHE A 235 35.75 -30.41 -41.87
C PHE A 235 34.80 -30.64 -43.04
N LEU A 236 35.17 -31.46 -44.03
CA LEU A 236 34.30 -31.85 -45.16
C LEU A 236 33.00 -32.49 -44.67
N GLY A 237 33.10 -33.42 -43.71
CA GLY A 237 31.94 -34.02 -43.07
C GLY A 237 31.07 -33.00 -42.34
N TYR A 238 31.69 -32.04 -41.63
CA TYR A 238 30.96 -30.98 -40.92
C TYR A 238 30.18 -30.04 -41.86
N ILE A 239 30.74 -29.71 -43.03
CA ILE A 239 30.07 -28.88 -44.04
C ILE A 239 29.08 -29.66 -44.91
N GLY A 240 28.93 -30.97 -44.69
CA GLY A 240 27.92 -31.82 -45.33
C GLY A 240 28.39 -32.59 -46.55
N ILE A 241 29.67 -32.53 -46.90
CA ILE A 241 30.23 -33.25 -48.05
C ILE A 241 30.55 -34.68 -47.62
N LYS A 242 29.96 -35.65 -48.31
CA LYS A 242 29.98 -37.08 -47.92
C LYS A 242 31.21 -37.84 -48.41
N GLN A 243 31.94 -37.27 -49.36
CA GLN A 243 33.11 -37.91 -49.94
C GLN A 243 34.33 -37.63 -49.06
N GLN A 244 35.10 -38.68 -48.79
CA GLN A 244 36.34 -38.61 -48.04
C GLN A 244 37.51 -38.51 -49.01
N VAL A 245 38.50 -37.72 -48.64
CA VAL A 245 39.81 -37.65 -49.28
C VAL A 245 40.59 -38.85 -48.77
N VAL A 246 40.92 -39.77 -49.68
CA VAL A 246 41.69 -41.00 -49.40
C VAL A 246 43.17 -40.74 -49.61
#